data_AF-O18608-F1
#
_entry.id   AF-O18608-F1
#
_cell.length_a   1.000
_cell.length_b   1.000
_cell.length_c   1.000
_cell.angle_alpha   90.00
_cell.angle_beta   90.00
_cell.angle_gamma   90.00
#
_symmetry.space_group_name_H-M   'P 1'
#
loop_
_entity.id
_entity.type
_entity.pdbx_description
1 polymer ?
#
loop_
_entity_poly.entity_id
_entity_poly.type
_entity_poly.pdbx_seq_one_letter_code
_entity_poly.pdbx_strand_id
1 'polypeptide(L)' 'CKGFFKRSIQKNMQYVCHRDKNCVINKVTRNRCHSCRLKKCFDVGMSKES' A
#
# COMPACT_ATOMS: atom_id res chain seq x y z
N CYS A 1 1.49 9.29 -0.31
CA CYS A 1 1.07 7.93 -0.75
C CYS A 1 0.62 7.88 -2.20
N LYS A 2 0.10 8.97 -2.81
CA LYS A 2 -0.30 9.07 -4.23
C LYS A 2 0.69 8.42 -5.22
N GLY A 3 1.97 8.80 -5.19
CA GLY A 3 2.98 8.23 -6.09
C GLY A 3 3.27 6.74 -5.89
N PHE A 4 3.17 6.25 -4.65
CA PHE A 4 3.28 4.81 -4.37
C PHE A 4 2.10 4.06 -4.97
N PHE A 5 0.87 4.49 -4.65
CA PHE A 5 -0.36 3.89 -5.14
C PHE A 5 -0.40 3.83 -6.67
N LYS A 6 -0.16 4.96 -7.35
CA LYS A 6 -0.13 5.03 -8.82
C LYS A 6 0.81 3.98 -9.43
N ARG A 7 2.05 3.88 -8.94
CA ARG A 7 3.02 2.89 -9.46
C ARG A 7 2.60 1.45 -9.19
N SER A 8 2.05 1.18 -8.00
CA SER A 8 1.59 -0.15 -7.62
C SER A 8 0.46 -0.63 -8.53
N ILE A 9 -0.51 0.24 -8.84
CA ILE A 9 -1.62 -0.10 -9.75
C ILE A 9 -1.16 -0.21 -11.20
N GLN A 10 -0.40 0.76 -11.71
CA GLN A 10 0.04 0.78 -13.11
C GLN A 10 0.90 -0.42 -13.49
N LYS A 11 1.75 -0.88 -12.57
CA LYS A 11 2.61 -2.05 -12.79
C LYS A 11 2.01 -3.36 -12.29
N ASN A 12 0.74 -3.36 -11.85
CA ASN A 12 0.08 -4.52 -11.23
C ASN A 12 0.95 -5.20 -10.15
N MET A 13 1.62 -4.39 -9.33
CA MET A 13 2.57 -4.88 -8.33
C MET A 13 1.87 -5.79 -7.33
N GLN A 14 2.34 -7.05 -7.25
CA GLN A 14 1.92 -7.99 -6.23
C GLN A 14 2.85 -7.88 -5.02
N TYR A 15 2.30 -7.45 -3.88
CA TYR A 15 3.06 -7.36 -2.63
C TYR A 15 2.59 -8.40 -1.63
N VAL A 16 3.54 -9.16 -1.12
CA VAL A 16 3.32 -10.12 -0.03
C VAL A 16 3.61 -9.45 1.31
N CYS A 17 2.77 -9.73 2.30
CA CYS A 17 3.08 -9.42 3.69
C CYS A 17 3.69 -10.67 4.33
N HIS A 18 4.83 -10.52 5.01
CA HIS A 18 5.49 -11.61 5.74
C HIS A 18 5.11 -11.64 7.23
N ARG A 19 3.97 -11.05 7.58
CA ARG A 19 3.39 -11.01 8.93
C ARG A 19 1.88 -11.23 8.79
N ASP A 20 1.11 -10.81 9.78
CA ASP A 20 -0.34 -11.04 9.86
C ASP A 20 -1.19 -10.05 9.03
N LYS A 21 -0.62 -9.43 7.99
CA LYS A 21 -1.29 -8.40 7.16
C LYS A 21 -1.86 -7.20 7.95
N ASN A 22 -1.42 -7.00 9.20
CA ASN A 22 -1.86 -5.96 10.13
C ASN A 22 -0.70 -5.00 10.52
N CYS A 23 0.25 -4.77 9.61
CA CYS A 23 1.37 -3.86 9.88
C CYS A 23 0.88 -2.43 10.14
N VAL A 24 1.37 -1.81 11.23
CA VAL A 24 1.13 -0.39 11.51
C VAL A 24 1.83 0.48 10.46
N ILE A 25 1.06 1.26 9.70
CA ILE A 25 1.56 2.17 8.66
C ILE A 25 1.51 3.63 9.14
N ASN A 26 2.68 4.18 9.44
CA ASN A 26 2.91 5.60 9.79
C ASN A 26 4.06 6.21 8.95
N LYS A 27 4.46 7.47 9.20
CA LYS A 27 5.50 8.16 8.40
C LYS A 27 6.83 7.40 8.37
N VAL A 28 7.20 6.74 9.47
CA VAL A 28 8.46 6.00 9.65
C VAL A 28 8.35 4.56 9.12
N THR A 29 7.23 3.88 9.38
CA THR A 29 7.08 2.43 9.10
C THR A 29 6.44 2.11 7.76
N ARG A 30 5.90 3.10 7.03
CA ARG A 30 5.17 2.88 5.77
C ARG A 30 5.90 2.10 4.70
N ASN A 31 7.24 2.12 4.68
CA ASN A 31 8.02 1.37 3.68
C ASN A 31 8.39 -0.06 4.15
N ARG A 32 8.12 -0.43 5.41
CA ARG A 32 8.44 -1.76 5.95
C ARG A 32 7.57 -2.87 5.36
N CYS A 33 6.36 -2.54 4.90
CA CYS A 33 5.47 -3.50 4.27
C CYS A 33 4.65 -2.82 3.16
N HIS A 34 5.04 -3.06 1.90
CA HIS A 34 4.31 -2.53 0.75
C HIS A 34 2.90 -3.10 0.62
N SER A 35 2.69 -4.36 1.02
CA SER A 35 1.37 -5.03 1.00
C SER A 35 0.36 -4.32 1.90
N CYS A 36 0.68 -4.16 3.19
CA CYS A 36 -0.19 -3.46 4.15
C CYS A 36 -0.34 -1.96 3.82
N ARG A 37 0.70 -1.34 3.27
CA ARG A 37 0.62 0.05 2.81
C ARG A 37 -0.36 0.21 1.65
N LEU A 38 -0.31 -0.70 0.67
CA LEU A 38 -1.22 -0.68 -0.48
C LEU A 38 -2.66 -0.94 -0.04
N LYS A 39 -2.87 -1.94 0.83
CA LYS A 39 -4.17 -2.18 1.49
C LYS A 39 -4.71 -0.91 2.14
N LYS A 40 -3.91 -0.25 2.99
CA LYS A 40 -4.32 1.00 3.64
C LYS A 40 -4.64 2.13 2.65
N CYS A 41 -3.99 2.17 1.48
CA CYS A 41 -4.35 3.14 0.44
C CYS A 41 -5.76 2.90 -0.09
N PHE A 42 -6.16 1.64 -0.30
CA PHE A 42 -7.54 1.31 -0.65
C PHE A 42 -8.51 1.59 0.51
N ASP A 43 -8.13 1.26 1.74
CA ASP A 43 -8.99 1.46 2.93
C ASP A 43 -9.34 2.95 3.16
N VAL A 44 -8.46 3.88 2.77
CA VAL A 44 -8.73 5.33 2.82
C VAL A 44 -9.40 5.88 1.54
N GLY A 45 -9.83 5.00 0.63
CA GLY A 45 -10.59 5.37 -0.57
C GLY A 45 -9.76 5.76 -1.79
N MET A 46 -8.47 5.40 -1.88
CA MET A 46 -7.73 5.62 -3.14
C MET A 46 -8.22 4.63 -4.21
N SER A 47 -8.72 5.15 -5.33
CA SER A 47 -9.15 4.35 -6.48
C SER A 47 -8.21 4.53 -7.67
N LYS A 48 -8.24 3.56 -8.61
CA LYS A 48 -7.49 3.62 -9.87
C LYS A 48 -7.93 4.78 -10.77
N GLU A 49 -9.15 5.28 -10.56
CA GLU A 49 -9.83 6.29 -11.37
C GLU A 49 -9.69 7.71 -10.81
N SER A 50 -8.97 7.89 -9.69
CA SER A 50 -8.71 9.20 -9.04
C SER A 50 -7.47 9.94 -9.56
#